data_AF-A0A535YKT7-F1
#
_entry.id   AF-A0A535YKT7-F1
#
_cell.length_a   1.000
_cell.length_b   1.000
_cell.length_c   1.000
_cell.angle_alpha   90.00
_cell.angle_beta   90.00
_cell.angle_gamma   90.00
#
_symmetry.space_group_name_H-M   'P 1'
#
loop_
_entity.id
_entity.type
_entity.pdbx_description
1 polymer ?
#
loop_
_entity_poly.entity_id
_entity_poly.type
_entity_poly.pdbx_seq_one_letter_code
_entity_poly.pdbx_strand_id
1 'polypeptide(L)'
;KSVHVLYELQEFFGVGRVNVYSRHDNHREHLYRYSVCRRADLLNVVIPFFRRYPLRSAKQRDFESFARCVELMVDQQHTSIAGLIEIVEIMQTMNRQKPRDVELRILRDHTSDVRDIG
;
A
#
# COMPACT_ATOMS: atom_id res chain seq x y z
N LYS A 1 -16.81 9.36 -16.69
CA LYS A 1 -17.91 9.73 -15.72
C LYS A 1 -17.92 8.74 -14.53
N SER A 2 -18.28 9.20 -13.31
CA SER A 2 -18.28 8.52 -11.97
C SER A 2 -17.36 9.15 -10.90
N VAL A 3 -16.81 10.34 -11.15
CA VAL A 3 -15.96 11.04 -10.17
C VAL A 3 -16.67 11.36 -8.85
N HIS A 4 -17.98 11.62 -8.87
CA HIS A 4 -18.77 11.91 -7.66
C HIS A 4 -18.67 10.78 -6.63
N VAL A 5 -18.66 9.51 -7.06
CA VAL A 5 -18.50 8.34 -6.18
C VAL A 5 -17.16 8.38 -5.41
N LEU A 6 -16.11 8.94 -6.01
CA LEU A 6 -14.82 9.06 -5.32
C LEU A 6 -14.86 10.11 -4.20
N TYR A 7 -15.65 11.17 -4.39
CA TYR A 7 -15.91 12.17 -3.35
C TYR A 7 -16.85 11.62 -2.27
N GLU A 8 -17.87 10.83 -2.63
CA GLU A 8 -18.70 10.11 -1.66
C GLU A 8 -17.86 9.15 -0.80
N LEU A 9 -16.88 8.45 -1.38
CA LEU A 9 -15.95 7.62 -0.61
C LEU A 9 -15.07 8.46 0.32
N GLN A 10 -14.59 9.61 -0.14
CA GLN A 10 -13.82 10.53 0.69
C GLN A 10 -14.64 11.05 1.88
N GLU A 11 -15.90 11.40 1.65
CA GLU A 11 -16.84 11.82 2.69
C GLU A 11 -17.17 10.68 3.65
N PHE A 12 -17.44 9.49 3.13
CA PHE A 12 -17.75 8.30 3.91
C PHE A 12 -16.63 7.92 4.88
N PHE A 13 -15.38 7.92 4.41
CA PHE A 13 -14.24 7.61 5.26
C PHE A 13 -13.76 8.81 6.08
N GLY A 14 -14.10 10.04 5.69
CA GLY A 14 -13.63 11.28 6.32
C GLY A 14 -12.11 11.53 6.17
N VAL A 15 -11.41 10.71 5.39
CA VAL A 15 -9.96 10.74 5.18
C VAL A 15 -9.60 10.57 3.71
N GLY A 16 -8.32 10.66 3.38
CA GLY A 16 -7.84 10.47 2.01
C GLY A 16 -8.08 11.68 1.10
N ARG A 17 -7.73 11.49 -0.18
CA ARG A 17 -7.80 12.53 -1.22
C ARG A 17 -8.18 11.92 -2.56
N VAL A 18 -8.96 12.68 -3.34
CA VAL A 18 -9.21 12.40 -4.75
C VAL A 18 -8.15 13.11 -5.59
N ASN A 19 -7.32 12.34 -6.29
CA ASN A 19 -6.26 12.85 -7.17
C ASN A 19 -6.70 12.76 -8.63
N VAL A 20 -6.35 13.77 -9.41
CA VAL A 20 -6.56 13.82 -10.86
C VAL A 20 -5.26 13.50 -11.56
N TYR A 21 -5.27 12.47 -12.39
CA TYR A 21 -4.16 12.13 -13.27
C TYR A 21 -4.50 12.61 -14.67
N SER A 22 -3.86 13.71 -15.06
CA SER A 22 -3.90 14.17 -16.44
C SER A 22 -3.13 13.17 -17.30
N ARG A 23 -3.82 12.58 -18.27
CA ARG A 23 -3.18 11.75 -19.28
C ARG A 23 -2.84 12.64 -20.46
N HIS A 24 -1.64 12.44 -21.00
CA HIS A 24 -1.15 13.14 -22.19
C HIS A 24 -1.31 12.28 -23.47
N ASP A 25 -1.97 11.11 -23.36
CA ASP A 25 -2.29 10.23 -24.48
C ASP A 25 -3.65 10.59 -25.11
N ASN A 26 -4.00 9.96 -26.24
CA ASN A 26 -5.18 10.27 -27.06
C ASN A 26 -6.53 9.89 -26.40
N HIS A 27 -6.56 9.73 -25.08
CA HIS A 27 -7.77 9.49 -24.30
C HIS A 27 -8.36 10.82 -23.80
N ARG A 28 -9.63 11.04 -24.12
CA ARG A 28 -10.33 12.32 -23.88
C ARG A 28 -10.72 12.61 -22.42
N GLU A 29 -10.50 11.69 -21.48
CA GLU A 29 -10.93 11.86 -20.08
C GLU A 29 -9.77 11.67 -19.08
N HIS A 30 -9.68 12.58 -18.10
CA HIS A 30 -8.77 12.43 -16.96
C HIS A 30 -9.13 11.21 -16.11
N LEU A 31 -8.12 10.56 -15.52
CA LEU A 31 -8.35 9.55 -14.50
C LEU A 31 -8.44 10.18 -13.12
N TYR A 32 -9.37 9.68 -12.32
CA TYR A 32 -9.51 10.07 -10.93
C TYR A 32 -9.22 8.87 -10.03
N ARG A 33 -8.55 9.11 -8.90
CA ARG A 33 -8.19 8.09 -7.91
C ARG A 33 -8.44 8.61 -6.51
N TYR A 34 -9.25 7.90 -5.73
CA TYR A 34 -9.29 8.07 -4.28
C TYR A 34 -8.13 7.29 -3.64
N SER A 35 -7.37 7.94 -2.75
CA SER A 35 -6.24 7.32 -2.05
C SER A 35 -6.11 7.81 -0.62
N VAL A 36 -5.83 6.89 0.30
CA VAL A 36 -5.46 7.16 1.70
C VAL A 36 -3.99 6.76 1.87
N CYS A 37 -3.13 7.73 2.16
CA CYS A 37 -1.69 7.51 2.26
C CYS A 37 -1.10 7.90 3.63
N ARG A 38 -1.84 8.65 4.45
CA ARG A 38 -1.39 9.03 5.80
C ARG A 38 -1.45 7.81 6.69
N ARG A 39 -0.36 7.51 7.40
CA ARG A 39 -0.27 6.34 8.30
C ARG A 39 -1.36 6.36 9.37
N ALA A 40 -1.59 7.52 10.01
CA ALA A 40 -2.64 7.69 11.00
C ALA A 40 -4.03 7.33 10.46
N ASP A 41 -4.38 7.81 9.26
CA ASP A 41 -5.66 7.52 8.61
C ASP A 41 -5.79 6.02 8.27
N LEU A 42 -4.69 5.38 7.83
CA LEU A 42 -4.67 3.95 7.56
C LEU A 42 -4.91 3.11 8.82
N LEU A 43 -4.23 3.42 9.94
CA LEU A 43 -4.38 2.70 11.20
C LEU A 43 -5.72 2.94 11.88
N ASN A 44 -6.20 4.18 11.89
CA ASN A 44 -7.34 4.55 12.72
C ASN A 44 -8.67 4.41 11.99
N VAL A 45 -8.67 4.40 10.65
CA VAL A 45 -9.90 4.38 9.85
C VAL A 45 -9.94 3.18 8.92
N VAL A 46 -8.97 3.05 8.02
CA VAL A 46 -9.04 2.06 6.91
C VAL A 46 -8.90 0.63 7.43
N ILE A 47 -7.86 0.34 8.21
CA ILE A 47 -7.60 -1.00 8.73
C ILE A 47 -8.74 -1.49 9.63
N PRO A 48 -9.23 -0.71 10.62
CA PRO A 48 -10.36 -1.11 11.46
C PRO A 48 -11.64 -1.36 10.64
N PHE A 49 -11.90 -0.54 9.62
CA PHE A 49 -13.06 -0.72 8.76
C PHE A 49 -13.04 -2.05 8.02
N PHE A 50 -11.94 -2.38 7.34
CA PHE A 50 -11.85 -3.63 6.56
C PHE A 50 -11.60 -4.88 7.42
N ARG A 51 -11.18 -4.74 8.68
CA ARG A 51 -11.24 -5.82 9.67
C ARG A 51 -12.66 -6.06 10.17
N ARG A 52 -13.44 -5.01 10.40
CA ARG A 52 -14.85 -5.10 10.81
C ARG A 52 -15.76 -5.58 9.68
N TYR A 53 -15.45 -5.20 8.45
CA TYR A 53 -16.18 -5.56 7.23
C TYR A 53 -15.23 -6.23 6.22
N PRO A 54 -14.89 -7.51 6.44
CA PRO A 54 -13.92 -8.21 5.59
C PRO A 54 -14.35 -8.28 4.13
N LEU A 55 -13.37 -8.16 3.24
CA LEU A 55 -13.54 -8.41 1.82
C LEU A 55 -13.85 -9.89 1.60
N ARG A 56 -14.84 -10.18 0.75
CA ARG A 56 -15.25 -11.56 0.45
C ARG A 56 -14.39 -12.24 -0.62
N SER A 57 -13.43 -11.52 -1.20
CA SER A 57 -12.58 -12.01 -2.28
C SER A 57 -11.17 -12.35 -1.79
N ALA A 58 -10.33 -12.92 -2.67
CA ALA A 58 -8.92 -13.17 -2.38
C ALA A 58 -8.14 -11.91 -1.94
N LYS A 59 -8.70 -10.71 -2.20
CA LYS A 59 -8.14 -9.43 -1.78
C LYS A 59 -8.09 -9.27 -0.25
N GLN A 60 -8.84 -10.05 0.53
CA GLN A 60 -8.72 -10.02 1.99
C GLN A 60 -7.31 -10.41 2.43
N ARG A 61 -6.69 -11.42 1.80
CA ARG A 61 -5.33 -11.85 2.13
C ARG A 61 -4.33 -10.73 1.86
N ASP A 62 -4.45 -10.07 0.70
CA ASP A 62 -3.63 -8.90 0.38
C ASP A 62 -3.82 -7.77 1.40
N PHE A 63 -5.05 -7.56 1.86
CA PHE A 63 -5.37 -6.55 2.86
C PHE A 63 -4.73 -6.87 4.21
N GLU A 64 -4.75 -8.12 4.67
CA GLU A 64 -4.10 -8.49 5.93
C GLU A 64 -2.57 -8.34 5.84
N SER A 65 -1.95 -8.75 4.73
CA SER A 65 -0.53 -8.51 4.50
C SER A 65 -0.20 -7.01 4.50
N PHE A 66 -1.04 -6.19 3.86
CA PHE A 66 -0.90 -4.74 3.89
C PHE A 66 -1.03 -4.16 5.31
N ALA A 67 -2.05 -4.59 6.07
CA ALA A 67 -2.27 -4.14 7.43
C ALA A 67 -1.07 -4.47 8.33
N ARG A 68 -0.51 -5.67 8.19
CA ARG A 68 0.69 -6.10 8.91
C ARG A 68 1.90 -5.22 8.59
N CYS A 69 2.14 -4.90 7.32
CA CYS A 69 3.22 -3.98 6.96
C CYS A 69 3.04 -2.60 7.58
N VAL A 70 1.81 -2.07 7.61
CA VAL A 70 1.50 -0.76 8.22
C VAL A 70 1.75 -0.78 9.74
N GLU A 71 1.42 -1.87 10.42
CA GLU A 71 1.71 -2.07 11.85
C GLU A 71 3.22 -2.09 12.12
N LEU A 72 4.00 -2.86 11.34
CA LEU A 72 5.47 -2.88 11.42
C LEU A 72 6.08 -1.48 11.19
N MET A 73 5.46 -0.67 10.32
CA MET A 73 5.90 0.71 10.10
C MET A 73 5.61 1.63 11.28
N VAL A 74 4.54 1.38 12.05
CA VAL A 74 4.21 2.14 13.26
C VAL A 74 5.10 1.75 14.42
N ASP A 75 5.39 0.47 14.56
CA ASP A 75 6.29 -0.07 15.57
C ASP A 75 7.78 0.22 15.27
N GLN A 76 8.05 1.03 14.25
CA GLN A 76 9.38 1.41 13.76
C GLN A 76 10.28 0.22 13.36
N GLN A 77 9.73 -0.99 13.22
CA GLN A 77 10.52 -2.18 12.86
C GLN A 77 11.21 -2.05 11.49
N HIS A 78 10.58 -1.30 10.57
CA HIS A 78 11.13 -0.93 9.26
C HIS A 78 12.45 -0.12 9.29
N THR A 79 12.91 0.36 10.46
CA THR A 79 14.22 1.02 10.57
C THR A 79 15.37 0.02 10.76
N SER A 80 15.05 -1.24 11.05
CA SER A 80 16.02 -2.33 11.17
C SER A 80 16.07 -3.14 9.87
N ILE A 81 17.24 -3.72 9.57
CA ILE A 81 17.40 -4.62 8.41
C ILE A 81 16.45 -5.82 8.54
N ALA A 82 16.35 -6.41 9.72
CA ALA A 82 15.46 -7.55 9.96
C ALA A 82 13.98 -7.19 9.70
N GLY A 83 13.52 -6.04 10.17
CA GLY A 83 12.15 -5.59 9.93
C GLY A 83 11.89 -5.17 8.47
N LEU A 84 12.90 -4.66 7.76
CA LEU A 84 12.80 -4.44 6.31
C LEU A 84 12.67 -5.75 5.53
N ILE A 85 13.45 -6.77 5.90
CA ILE A 85 13.35 -8.12 5.33
C ILE A 85 11.96 -8.68 5.58
N GLU A 86 11.44 -8.61 6.81
CA GLU A 86 10.08 -9.06 7.14
C GLU A 86 9.02 -8.35 6.27
N ILE A 87 9.12 -7.03 6.11
CA ILE A 87 8.18 -6.27 5.26
C ILE A 87 8.26 -6.73 3.80
N VAL A 88 9.47 -6.97 3.28
CA VAL A 88 9.68 -7.44 1.90
C VAL A 88 9.06 -8.84 1.71
N GLU A 89 9.31 -9.76 2.64
CA GLU A 89 8.74 -11.11 2.62
C GLU A 89 7.21 -11.08 2.64
N ILE A 90 6.60 -10.25 3.50
CA ILE A 90 5.15 -10.06 3.53
C ILE A 90 4.65 -9.54 2.18
N MET A 91 5.33 -8.54 1.61
CA MET A 91 4.94 -7.94 0.33
C MET A 91 5.00 -8.93 -0.84
N GLN A 92 5.91 -9.92 -0.81
CA GLN A 92 6.00 -10.98 -1.82
C GLN A 92 4.77 -11.90 -1.84
N THR A 93 4.06 -12.03 -0.72
CA THR A 93 2.87 -12.89 -0.62
C THR A 93 1.61 -12.29 -1.24
N MET A 94 1.63 -11.00 -1.61
CA MET A 94 0.48 -10.30 -2.19
C MET A 94 0.30 -10.62 -3.70
N ASN A 95 -0.95 -10.64 -4.18
CA ASN A 95 -1.37 -11.11 -5.52
C ASN A 95 -0.69 -10.47 -6.75
N ARG A 96 0.14 -9.43 -6.56
CA ARG A 96 1.10 -8.98 -7.57
C ARG A 96 2.48 -9.09 -6.96
N GLN A 97 3.12 -10.25 -7.15
CA GLN A 97 4.56 -10.42 -6.90
C GLN A 97 5.26 -9.22 -7.53
N LYS A 98 5.88 -8.37 -6.70
CA LYS A 98 6.70 -7.30 -7.23
C LYS A 98 7.94 -7.95 -7.82
N PRO A 99 8.40 -7.51 -9.00
CA PRO A 99 9.62 -8.07 -9.56
C PRO A 99 10.79 -7.83 -8.60
N ARG A 100 11.74 -8.79 -8.57
CA ARG A 100 12.89 -8.81 -7.64
C ARG A 100 13.71 -7.51 -7.64
N ASP A 101 13.64 -6.72 -8.71
CA ASP A 101 14.30 -5.42 -8.84
C ASP A 101 13.77 -4.40 -7.83
N VAL A 102 12.49 -4.46 -7.43
CA VAL A 102 11.92 -3.57 -6.42
C VAL A 102 12.46 -3.90 -5.03
N GLU A 103 12.63 -5.19 -4.74
CA GLU A 103 13.17 -5.68 -3.46
C GLU A 103 14.64 -5.29 -3.32
N LEU A 104 15.43 -5.54 -4.37
CA LEU A 104 16.83 -5.17 -4.42
C LEU A 104 17.02 -3.66 -4.26
N ARG A 105 16.12 -2.82 -4.79
CA ARG A 105 16.18 -1.37 -4.59
C ARG A 105 15.88 -0.96 -3.15
N ILE A 106 14.90 -1.58 -2.49
CA ILE A 106 14.57 -1.30 -1.08
C ILE A 106 15.74 -1.70 -0.17
N LEU A 107 16.36 -2.85 -0.44
CA LEU A 107 17.45 -3.38 0.37
C LEU A 107 18.79 -2.67 0.09
N ARG A 108 19.06 -2.24 -1.16
CA ARG A 108 20.32 -1.58 -1.56
C ARG A 108 20.63 -0.31 -0.76
N ASP A 109 19.63 0.46 -0.37
CA ASP A 109 19.84 1.68 0.43
C ASP A 109 20.20 1.37 1.90
N HIS A 110 20.03 0.11 2.34
CA HIS A 110 20.30 -0.37 3.70
C HIS A 110 21.43 -1.39 3.78
N THR A 111 21.90 -1.91 2.63
CA THR A 111 22.95 -2.91 2.56
C THR A 111 24.05 -2.45 1.61
N SER A 112 25.20 -2.05 2.16
CA SER A 112 26.44 -2.01 1.38
C SER A 112 27.00 -3.41 1.08
N ASP A 113 26.34 -4.47 1.59
CA ASP A 113 26.93 -5.81 1.69
C ASP A 113 26.02 -6.98 1.28
N VAL A 114 25.02 -6.77 0.42
CA VAL A 114 24.33 -7.89 -0.25
C VAL A 114 25.15 -8.28 -1.48
N ARG A 115 26.34 -8.82 -1.24
CA ARG A 115 27.11 -9.62 -2.21
C ARG A 115 27.25 -11.09 -1.80
N ASP A 116 26.79 -11.47 -0.60
CA ASP A 116 26.87 -12.83 -0.07
C ASP A 116 25.48 -13.44 0.22
N ILE A 117 24.62 -13.45 -0.79
CA ILE A 117 23.53 -14.43 -0.83
C ILE A 117 23.60 -15.08 -2.21
N GLY A 118 24.27 -16.24 -2.25
CA GLY A 118 24.62 -16.99 -3.44
C GLY A 118 23.46 -17.53 -4.25
#